data_AF-A0A7W1FWH5-F1
#
_entry.id   AF-A0A7W1FWH5-F1
#
_cell.length_a   1.000
_cell.length_b   1.000
_cell.length_c   1.000
_cell.angle_alpha   90.00
_cell.angle_beta   90.00
_cell.angle_gamma   90.00
#
_symmetry.space_group_name_H-M   'P 1'
#
loop_
_entity.id
_entity.type
_entity.pdbx_description
1 polymer ?
#
loop_
_entity_poly.entity_id
_entity_poly.type
_entity_poly.pdbx_seq_one_letter_code
_entity_poly.pdbx_strand_id
1 'polypeptide(L)' 'ILKLADFEITKSELNALYRKPDHPNYKECGDQLLRNFLNGLIIYKRGPMPAKKIIE' A
#
# COMPACT_ATOMS: atom_id res chain seq x y z
N ILE A 1 -4.26 6.28 3.57
CA ILE A 1 -4.56 4.94 3.01
C ILE A 1 -3.51 3.93 3.43
N LEU A 2 -2.26 3.99 2.96
CA LEU A 2 -1.20 3.02 3.32
C LEU A 2 -0.97 2.87 4.84
N LYS A 3 -0.99 3.99 5.59
CA LYS A 3 -0.91 3.98 7.07
C LYS A 3 -1.99 3.16 7.77
N LEU A 4 -3.17 3.00 7.15
CA LEU A 4 -4.24 2.16 7.72
C LEU A 4 -3.89 0.67 7.68
N ALA A 5 -2.99 0.28 6.77
CA ALA A 5 -2.45 -1.06 6.64
C ALA A 5 -1.06 -1.20 7.27
N ASP A 6 -0.72 -0.32 8.22
CA ASP A 6 0.58 -0.28 8.91
C ASP A 6 1.78 -0.22 7.95
N PHE A 7 1.59 0.43 6.81
CA PHE A 7 2.62 0.59 5.79
C PHE A 7 3.04 2.06 5.70
N GLU A 8 4.25 2.35 6.17
CA GLU A 8 4.88 3.66 6.06
C GLU A 8 5.51 3.84 4.66
N ILE A 9 5.37 5.04 4.12
CA ILE A 9 6.00 5.44 2.86
C ILE A 9 6.36 6.92 2.93
N THR A 10 7.53 7.26 2.42
CA THR A 10 7.97 8.65 2.31
C THR A 10 7.40 9.33 1.06
N LYS A 11 7.38 10.66 1.06
CA LYS A 11 6.98 11.44 -0.12
C LYS A 11 7.88 11.15 -1.34
N SER A 12 9.17 10.91 -1.11
CA SER A 12 10.14 10.62 -2.17
C SER A 12 9.91 9.26 -2.84
N GLU A 13 9.58 8.24 -2.04
CA GLU A 13 9.22 6.91 -2.55
C GLU A 13 7.90 6.94 -3.32
N LEU A 14 6.89 7.63 -2.79
CA LEU A 14 5.63 7.81 -3.49
C LEU A 14 5.83 8.49 -4.86
N ASN A 15 6.64 9.56 -4.89
CA ASN A 15 6.96 10.26 -6.13
C ASN A 15 7.69 9.36 -7.13
N ALA A 16 8.50 8.40 -6.68
CA ALA A 16 9.24 7.48 -7.55
C ALA A 16 8.33 6.59 -8.41
N LEU A 17 7.14 6.25 -7.90
CA LEU A 17 6.14 5.44 -8.61
C LEU A 17 5.51 6.16 -9.81
N TYR A 18 5.40 7.49 -9.73
CA TYR A 18 4.75 8.32 -10.75
C TYR A 18 5.73 8.92 -11.75
N ARG A 19 7.04 8.64 -11.61
CA ARG A 19 8.01 9.09 -12.61
C ARG A 19 7.80 8.31 -13.91
N LYS A 20 8.29 8.87 -15.01
CA LYS A 20 8.32 8.13 -16.28
C LYS A 20 9.24 6.90 -16.15
N PRO A 21 8.97 5.78 -16.84
CA PRO A 21 9.77 4.56 -16.72
C PRO A 21 11.25 4.71 -17.07
N ASP A 22 11.60 5.69 -17.91
CA ASP A 22 12.96 6.03 -18.33
C ASP A 22 13.73 6.91 -17.31
N HIS A 23 13.07 7.38 -16.25
CA HIS A 23 13.69 8.22 -15.25
C HIS A 23 14.60 7.39 -14.32
N PRO A 24 15.83 7.85 -13.98
CA PRO A 24 16.80 7.06 -13.18
C PRO A 24 16.27 6.66 -11.80
N ASN A 25 15.44 7.53 -11.20
CA ASN A 25 14.76 7.28 -9.92
C ASN A 25 13.32 6.76 -10.07
N TYR A 26 12.93 6.22 -11.23
CA TYR A 26 11.67 5.51 -11.37
C TYR A 26 11.70 4.22 -10.55
N LYS A 27 10.58 3.90 -9.94
CA LYS A 27 10.37 2.62 -9.26
C LYS A 27 9.02 2.07 -9.68
N GLU A 28 8.99 0.82 -10.12
CA GLU A 28 7.74 0.13 -10.36
C GLU A 28 6.94 -0.02 -9.06
N CYS A 29 5.61 -0.02 -9.18
CA CYS A 29 4.73 -0.31 -8.07
C CYS A 29 4.79 -1.81 -7.76
N GLY A 30 5.57 -2.18 -6.74
CA GLY A 30 5.67 -3.56 -6.30
C GLY A 30 4.40 -4.06 -5.61
N ASP A 31 4.21 -5.38 -5.63
CA ASP A 31 3.04 -6.07 -5.07
C ASP A 31 2.76 -5.71 -3.61
N GLN A 32 3.81 -5.54 -2.81
CA GLN A 32 3.65 -5.19 -1.40
C GLN A 32 2.97 -3.83 -1.21
N LEU A 33 3.38 -2.83 -1.99
CA LEU A 33 2.78 -1.50 -1.93
C LEU A 33 1.34 -1.52 -2.41
N LEU A 34 1.08 -2.20 -3.53
CA LEU A 34 -0.26 -2.33 -4.09
C LEU A 34 -1.20 -3.05 -3.11
N ARG A 35 -0.75 -4.16 -2.52
CA ARG A 35 -1.50 -4.92 -1.51
C ARG A 35 -1.89 -4.04 -0.32
N ASN A 36 -0.93 -3.31 0.25
CA ASN A 36 -1.21 -2.46 1.41
C ASN A 36 -2.07 -1.25 1.05
N PHE A 37 -1.94 -0.72 -0.17
CA PHE A 37 -2.82 0.33 -0.64
C PHE A 37 -4.28 -0.15 -0.72
N LEU A 38 -4.51 -1.32 -1.32
CA LEU A 38 -5.84 -1.92 -1.40
C LEU A 38 -6.41 -2.28 -0.01
N ASN A 39 -5.60 -2.86 0.87
CA ASN A 39 -6.00 -3.11 2.27
C ASN A 39 -6.38 -1.82 2.99
N GLY A 40 -5.58 -0.75 2.82
CA GLY A 40 -5.90 0.56 3.37
C GLY A 40 -7.21 1.14 2.83
N LEU A 41 -7.52 0.93 1.55
CA LEU A 41 -8.80 1.34 0.96
C LEU A 41 -9.97 0.53 1.51
N ILE A 42 -9.78 -0.78 1.71
CA ILE A 42 -10.78 -1.65 2.35
C ILE A 42 -11.08 -1.15 3.76
N ILE A 43 -10.05 -0.89 4.57
CA ILE A 43 -10.23 -0.36 5.93
C ILE A 43 -10.96 0.99 5.90
N TYR A 44 -10.56 1.89 4.99
CA TYR A 44 -11.19 3.20 4.86
C TYR A 44 -12.66 3.14 4.42
N LYS A 45 -13.04 2.20 3.55
CA LYS A 45 -14.39 2.13 2.95
C LYS A 45 -15.33 1.14 3.61
N ARG A 46 -14.81 0.06 4.20
CA ARG A 46 -15.57 -1.07 4.75
C ARG A 46 -15.32 -1.29 6.25
N GLY A 47 -14.30 -0.64 6.81
CA GLY A 47 -13.83 -0.92 8.17
C GLY A 47 -12.79 -2.05 8.23
N PRO A 48 -12.16 -2.26 9.40
CA PRO A 48 -11.15 -3.30 9.58
C PRO A 48 -11.74 -4.70 9.40
N MET A 49 -10.93 -5.61 8.88
CA MET A 49 -11.32 -7.02 8.79
C MET A 49 -11.47 -7.60 10.20
N PRO A 50 -12.55 -8.35 10.50
CA PRO A 50 -12.67 -9.05 11.77
C PRO A 50 -11.50 -10.02 11.95
N ALA A 51 -11.05 -10.21 13.19
CA ALA A 51 -9.97 -11.12 13.50
C ALA A 51 -10.27 -12.52 12.93
N LYS A 52 -9.29 -13.10 12.23
CA LYS A 52 -9.43 -14.44 11.67
C LYS A 52 -9.67 -15.41 12.83
N LYS A 53 -10.84 -16.06 12.87
CA LYS A 53 -11.08 -17.16 13.80
C LYS A 53 -10.08 -18.27 13.48
N ILE A 54 -9.18 -18.54 14.41
CA ILE A 54 -8.43 -19.79 14.42
C ILE A 54 -9.45 -20.85 14.84
N ILE A 55 -9.77 -21.74 13.91
CA ILE A 55 -10.55 -22.93 14.22
C ILE A 55 -9.51 -23.94 14.69
N GLU A 56 -9.55 -24.28 15.98
CA GLU A 56 -8.77 -25.37 16.57
C GLU A 56 -9.26 -26.74 16.08
#